data_AF-A0A319E6G1-F1
#
_entry.id   AF-A0A319E6G1-F1
#
_cell.length_a   1.000
_cell.length_b   1.000
_cell.length_c   1.000
_cell.angle_alpha   90.00
_cell.angle_beta   90.00
_cell.angle_gamma   90.00
#
_symmetry.space_group_name_H-M   'P 1'
#
loop_
_entity.id
_entity.type
_entity.pdbx_description
1 polymer ?
#
loop_
_entity_poly.entity_id
_entity_poly.type
_entity_poly.pdbx_seq_one_letter_code
_entity_poly.pdbx_strand_id
1 'polypeptide(L)'
;MDPSMVRDRKRNRRFLPPKKRYRKLLRNNIDGITRPALRRLARRGGVVRIKKDVYAEVRRVIKDHMTDIMRHVINILDSATTPRHERKVVTNRDVVFALNRMGKTLYGFD
;
A
#
# COMPACT_ATOMS: atom_id res chain seq x y z
N MET A 1 -31.70 -31.00 25.15
CA MET A 1 -31.51 -30.48 23.78
C MET A 1 -32.46 -31.25 22.88
N ASP A 2 -33.35 -30.57 22.16
CA ASP A 2 -34.32 -31.21 21.27
C ASP A 2 -33.60 -31.77 20.00
N PRO A 3 -33.65 -33.10 19.75
CA PRO A 3 -33.02 -33.73 18.58
C PRO A 3 -33.58 -33.29 17.22
N SER A 4 -34.72 -32.59 17.19
CA SER A 4 -35.36 -32.09 15.96
C SER A 4 -34.54 -31.04 15.21
N MET A 5 -33.59 -30.37 15.87
CA MET A 5 -32.75 -29.32 15.27
C MET A 5 -31.58 -29.82 14.42
N VAL A 6 -31.32 -31.14 14.38
CA VAL A 6 -30.22 -31.73 13.59
C VAL A 6 -30.64 -32.03 12.13
N ARG A 7 -31.94 -31.95 11.81
CA ARG A 7 -32.50 -32.36 10.51
C ARG A 7 -32.85 -31.24 9.53
N ASP A 8 -32.44 -29.99 9.75
CA ASP A 8 -32.65 -28.93 8.75
C ASP A 8 -31.33 -28.22 8.38
N ARG A 9 -30.54 -28.89 7.52
CA ARG A 9 -29.24 -28.38 7.02
C ARG A 9 -29.36 -27.20 6.03
N LYS A 10 -30.55 -26.69 5.73
CA LYS A 10 -30.75 -25.71 4.64
C LYS A 10 -31.10 -24.28 5.06
N ARG A 11 -31.14 -23.93 6.36
CA ARG A 11 -31.68 -22.62 6.77
C ARG A 11 -30.90 -21.75 7.75
N ASN A 12 -29.61 -21.98 7.99
CA ASN A 12 -28.86 -21.14 8.94
C ASN A 12 -27.42 -20.74 8.54
N ARG A 13 -27.27 -20.09 7.37
CA ARG A 13 -26.03 -19.31 7.06
C ARG A 13 -26.05 -17.89 7.65
N ARG A 14 -27.05 -17.51 8.46
CA ARG A 14 -27.23 -16.13 8.97
C ARG A 14 -26.49 -15.82 10.29
N PHE A 15 -25.89 -16.82 10.95
CA PHE A 15 -25.22 -16.64 12.25
C PHE A 15 -23.75 -17.09 12.25
N LEU A 16 -23.02 -16.85 11.16
CA LEU A 16 -21.56 -16.88 11.25
C LEU A 16 -21.12 -15.61 11.98
N PRO A 17 -20.44 -15.71 13.15
CA PRO A 17 -19.91 -14.52 13.82
C PRO A 17 -19.03 -13.74 12.84
N PRO A 18 -19.07 -12.40 12.83
CA PRO A 18 -18.27 -11.61 11.92
C PRO A 18 -16.81 -12.03 12.07
N LYS A 19 -16.22 -12.49 10.96
CA LYS A 19 -14.82 -12.92 10.91
C LYS A 19 -13.97 -11.80 11.50
N LYS A 20 -13.39 -12.02 12.70
CA LYS A 20 -12.56 -11.04 13.40
C LYS A 20 -11.49 -10.55 12.42
N ARG A 21 -11.56 -9.26 12.05
CA ARG A 21 -10.54 -8.63 11.20
C ARG A 21 -9.35 -8.30 12.10
N TYR A 22 -8.38 -9.19 12.14
CA TYR A 22 -7.09 -8.88 12.75
C TYR A 22 -6.42 -7.75 11.96
N ARG A 23 -5.96 -6.69 12.65
CA ARG A 23 -5.14 -5.66 12.02
C ARG A 23 -3.89 -6.33 11.45
N LYS A 24 -3.47 -5.93 10.24
CA LYS A 24 -2.18 -6.36 9.70
C LYS A 24 -1.09 -5.88 10.65
N LEU A 25 -0.30 -6.82 11.18
CA LEU A 25 0.93 -6.52 11.90
C LEU A 25 1.88 -5.80 10.95
N LEU A 26 2.44 -4.66 11.40
CA LEU A 26 3.49 -3.97 10.68
C LEU A 26 4.72 -4.88 10.66
N ARG A 27 5.22 -5.16 9.46
CA ARG A 27 6.43 -5.97 9.23
C ARG A 27 7.37 -5.18 8.33
N ASN A 28 8.63 -5.60 8.31
CA ASN A 28 9.62 -5.10 7.36
C ASN A 28 9.28 -5.56 5.94
N ASN A 29 8.37 -4.84 5.27
CA ASN A 29 7.91 -5.13 3.92
C ASN A 29 8.98 -4.86 2.85
N ILE A 30 10.09 -4.22 3.24
CA ILE A 30 11.14 -3.80 2.30
C ILE A 30 11.82 -4.99 1.62
N ASP A 31 11.95 -6.12 2.32
CA ASP A 31 12.50 -7.35 1.74
C ASP A 31 11.55 -8.02 0.73
N GLY A 32 10.27 -7.62 0.74
CA GLY A 32 9.30 -7.99 -0.30
C GLY A 32 9.68 -7.45 -1.68
N ILE A 33 10.54 -6.44 -1.77
CA ILE A 33 11.18 -6.03 -3.02
C ILE A 33 12.30 -7.03 -3.32
N THR A 34 11.98 -8.04 -4.13
CA THR A 34 12.88 -9.16 -4.40
C THR A 34 14.05 -8.79 -5.33
N ARG A 35 15.18 -9.50 -5.21
CA ARG A 35 16.34 -9.30 -6.10
C ARG A 35 16.00 -9.42 -7.60
N PRO A 36 15.16 -10.38 -8.05
CA PRO A 36 14.72 -10.43 -9.45
C PRO A 36 13.95 -9.17 -9.89
N ALA A 37 13.11 -8.59 -9.03
CA ALA A 37 12.39 -7.35 -9.35
C ALA A 37 13.34 -6.17 -9.56
N LEU A 38 14.32 -6.00 -8.66
CA LEU A 38 15.36 -4.98 -8.79
C LEU A 38 16.22 -5.19 -10.04
N ARG A 39 16.52 -6.45 -10.39
CA ARG A 39 17.23 -6.79 -11.62
C ARG A 39 16.43 -6.34 -12.84
N ARG A 40 15.12 -6.60 -12.90
CA ARG A 40 14.26 -6.16 -14.02
C ARG A 40 14.25 -4.63 -14.17
N LEU A 41 14.17 -3.89 -13.07
CA LEU A 41 14.28 -2.42 -13.09
C LEU A 41 15.64 -1.96 -13.64
N ALA A 42 16.74 -2.53 -13.13
CA ALA A 42 18.08 -2.20 -13.58
C ALA A 42 18.30 -2.56 -15.06
N ARG A 43 17.76 -3.69 -15.53
CA ARG A 43 17.80 -4.05 -16.96
C ARG A 43 17.06 -3.04 -17.82
N ARG A 44 15.88 -2.57 -17.40
CA ARG A 44 15.14 -1.51 -18.10
C ARG A 44 15.95 -0.21 -18.18
N GLY A 45 16.76 0.08 -17.17
CA GLY A 45 17.71 1.19 -17.18
C GLY A 45 19.03 0.93 -17.92
N GLY A 46 19.17 -0.19 -18.66
CA GLY A 46 20.39 -0.49 -19.43
C GLY A 46 21.57 -1.02 -18.61
N VAL A 47 21.37 -1.36 -17.34
CA VAL A 47 22.46 -1.84 -16.47
C VAL A 47 22.84 -3.28 -16.85
N VAL A 48 24.12 -3.53 -17.17
CA VAL A 48 24.64 -4.84 -17.65
C VAL A 48 25.14 -5.74 -16.51
N ARG A 49 25.76 -5.20 -15.46
CA ARG A 49 26.23 -5.97 -14.28
C ARG A 49 25.84 -5.26 -13.00
N ILE A 50 25.46 -6.01 -11.97
CA ILE A 50 24.97 -5.48 -10.69
C ILE A 50 25.74 -6.18 -9.56
N LYS A 51 26.41 -5.39 -8.70
CA LYS A 51 27.07 -5.90 -7.50
C LYS A 51 26.05 -6.30 -6.43
N LYS A 52 26.37 -7.27 -5.58
CA LYS A 52 25.49 -7.78 -4.51
C LYS A 52 25.02 -6.69 -3.53
N ASP A 53 25.90 -5.75 -3.17
CA ASP A 53 25.60 -4.73 -2.16
C ASP A 53 24.54 -3.72 -2.63
N VAL A 54 24.43 -3.52 -3.95
CA VAL A 54 23.46 -2.61 -4.57
C VAL A 54 22.02 -3.00 -4.25
N TYR A 55 21.73 -4.28 -4.00
CA TYR A 55 20.36 -4.70 -3.68
C TYR A 55 19.86 -4.14 -2.34
N ALA A 56 20.73 -4.00 -1.34
CA ALA A 56 20.36 -3.41 -0.06
C ALA A 56 20.20 -1.89 -0.20
N GLU A 57 21.13 -1.26 -0.95
CA GLU A 57 21.13 0.17 -1.19
C GLU A 57 19.87 0.64 -1.94
N VAL A 58 19.52 -0.04 -3.03
CA VAL A 58 18.32 0.32 -3.82
C VAL A 58 17.04 0.18 -2.99
N ARG A 59 16.98 -0.78 -2.06
CA ARG A 59 15.84 -0.89 -1.14
C ARG A 59 15.75 0.30 -0.20
N ARG A 60 16.87 0.76 0.37
CA ARG A 60 16.92 1.99 1.18
C ARG A 60 16.38 3.18 0.39
N VAL A 61 16.93 3.41 -0.81
CA VAL A 61 16.51 4.51 -1.69
C VAL A 61 15.02 4.45 -2.05
N ILE A 62 14.48 3.28 -2.38
CA ILE A 62 13.05 3.12 -2.68
C ILE A 62 12.19 3.48 -1.45
N LYS A 63 12.61 3.05 -0.25
CA LYS A 63 11.90 3.36 0.99
C LYS A 63 11.93 4.85 1.28
N ASP A 64 13.08 5.49 1.13
CA ASP A 64 13.24 6.91 1.39
C ASP A 64 12.38 7.73 0.42
N HIS A 65 12.45 7.41 -0.88
CA HIS A 65 11.62 8.08 -1.88
C HIS A 65 10.12 7.90 -1.63
N MET A 66 9.67 6.70 -1.25
CA MET A 66 8.28 6.46 -0.89
C MET A 66 7.88 7.26 0.37
N THR A 67 8.78 7.38 1.34
CA THR A 67 8.53 8.16 2.56
C THR A 67 8.33 9.64 2.23
N ASP A 68 9.12 10.18 1.31
CA ASP A 68 8.97 11.57 0.85
C ASP A 68 7.62 11.81 0.15
N ILE A 69 7.23 10.92 -0.78
CA ILE A 69 5.92 11.01 -1.44
C ILE A 69 4.79 10.96 -0.39
N MET A 70 4.88 10.03 0.58
CA MET A 70 3.86 9.88 1.61
C MET A 70 3.76 11.12 2.52
N ARG A 71 4.88 11.79 2.83
CA ARG A 71 4.87 13.07 3.57
C ARG A 71 4.07 14.14 2.82
N HIS A 72 4.28 14.27 1.51
CA HIS A 72 3.52 15.22 0.69
C HIS A 72 2.03 14.87 0.65
N VAL A 73 1.69 13.59 0.48
CA VAL A 73 0.30 13.11 0.48
C VAL A 73 -0.40 13.40 1.81
N ILE A 74 0.26 13.14 2.94
CA ILE A 74 -0.28 13.41 4.27
C ILE A 74 -0.51 14.91 4.46
N ASN A 75 0.44 15.76 4.05
CA ASN A 75 0.27 17.22 4.14
C ASN A 75 -0.95 17.72 3.34
N ILE A 76 -1.29 17.09 2.21
CA ILE A 76 -2.47 17.43 1.40
C ILE A 76 -3.78 16.99 2.10
N LEU A 77 -3.75 15.84 2.79
CA LEU A 77 -4.89 15.36 3.57
C LEU A 77 -5.14 16.26 4.78
N ASP A 78 -4.07 16.67 5.47
CA ASP A 78 -4.13 17.55 6.64
C ASP A 78 -4.52 18.98 6.26
N SER A 79 -4.15 19.44 5.05
CA SER A 79 -4.49 20.79 4.57
C SER A 79 -5.94 20.95 4.09
N ALA A 80 -6.77 19.90 4.11
CA ALA A 80 -8.15 19.99 3.66
C ALA A 80 -8.88 21.07 4.50
N THR A 81 -9.17 22.21 3.83
CA THR A 81 -9.44 23.57 4.34
C THR A 81 -10.61 23.71 5.34
N THR A 82 -11.24 22.64 5.77
CA THR A 82 -12.38 22.68 6.71
C THR A 82 -11.93 22.22 8.10
N PRO A 83 -12.01 23.10 9.13
CA PRO A 83 -11.85 22.66 10.51
C PRO A 83 -12.87 21.55 10.79
N ARG A 84 -12.40 20.35 11.16
CA ARG A 84 -13.16 19.09 11.35
C ARG A 84 -13.34 18.16 10.13
N HIS A 85 -12.66 18.35 8.99
CA HIS A 85 -12.64 17.36 7.90
C HIS A 85 -11.24 16.82 7.58
N GLU A 86 -10.61 16.19 8.58
CA GLU A 86 -9.45 15.32 8.35
C GLU A 86 -9.88 14.10 7.52
N ARG A 87 -9.42 14.05 6.26
CA ARG A 87 -9.66 12.90 5.39
C ARG A 87 -8.73 11.76 5.81
N LYS A 88 -9.33 10.62 6.17
CA LYS A 88 -8.58 9.40 6.56
C LYS A 88 -8.26 8.47 5.37
N VAL A 89 -8.74 8.81 4.17
CA VAL A 89 -8.63 8.00 2.97
C VAL A 89 -7.82 8.77 1.94
N VAL A 90 -6.70 8.18 1.53
CA VAL A 90 -5.90 8.66 0.40
C VAL A 90 -6.64 8.34 -0.89
N THR A 91 -6.84 9.35 -1.74
CA THR A 91 -7.40 9.20 -3.08
C THR A 91 -6.32 9.26 -4.15
N ASN A 92 -6.61 8.80 -5.37
CA ASN A 92 -5.69 8.88 -6.51
C ASN A 92 -5.23 10.33 -6.75
N ARG A 93 -6.17 11.28 -6.62
CA ARG A 93 -5.93 12.72 -6.80
C ARG A 93 -4.90 13.28 -5.81
N ASP A 94 -4.90 12.81 -4.56
CA ASP A 94 -3.93 13.27 -3.56
C ASP A 94 -2.50 12.86 -3.97
N VAL A 95 -2.34 11.65 -4.52
CA VAL A 95 -1.05 11.14 -5.01
C VAL A 95 -0.60 11.88 -6.26
N VAL A 96 -1.49 12.07 -7.25
CA VAL A 96 -1.18 12.82 -8.47
C VAL A 96 -0.78 14.26 -8.14
N PHE A 97 -1.51 14.92 -7.24
CA PHE A 97 -1.21 16.28 -6.81
C PHE A 97 0.16 16.36 -6.08
N ALA A 98 0.43 15.41 -5.18
CA ALA A 98 1.73 15.32 -4.49
C ALA A 98 2.89 15.18 -5.49
N LEU A 99 2.74 14.27 -6.47
CA LEU A 99 3.75 14.01 -7.48
C LEU A 99 3.96 15.20 -8.42
N ASN A 100 2.89 15.89 -8.83
CA ASN A 100 2.97 17.11 -9.63
C ASN A 100 3.73 18.22 -8.88
N ARG A 101 3.48 18.38 -7.57
CA ARG A 101 4.21 19.34 -6.73
C ARG A 101 5.70 19.02 -6.61
N MET A 102 6.07 17.74 -6.67
CA MET A 102 7.46 17.28 -6.68
C MET A 102 8.12 17.35 -8.08
N GLY A 103 7.42 17.84 -9.11
CA GLY A 103 7.91 17.91 -10.48
C GLY A 103 7.92 16.55 -11.21
N LYS A 104 7.17 15.56 -10.73
CA LYS A 104 7.08 14.20 -11.29
C LYS A 104 5.66 13.90 -11.76
N THR A 105 5.21 14.55 -12.83
CA THR A 105 3.82 14.41 -13.30
C THR A 105 3.48 12.98 -13.71
N LEU A 106 2.37 12.46 -13.18
CA LEU A 106 1.86 11.12 -13.48
C LEU A 106 0.54 11.23 -14.24
N TYR A 107 0.47 10.59 -15.41
CA TYR A 107 -0.72 10.57 -16.27
C TYR A 107 -1.47 9.24 -16.17
N GLY A 108 -2.75 9.24 -16.52
CA GLY A 108 -3.58 8.03 -16.64
C GLY A 108 -4.24 7.56 -15.33
N PHE A 109 -4.33 8.44 -14.32
CA PHE A 109 -5.00 8.15 -13.05
C PHE A 109 -5.98 9.29 -12.72
N ASP A 110 -7.26 8.96 -12.54
CA ASP A 110 -8.34 9.85 -12.09
C ASP A 110 -8.87 9.41 -10.72
#